data_AF-A0A366WM80-F1
#
_entry.id   AF-A0A366WM80-F1
#
_cell.length_a   1.000
_cell.length_b   1.000
_cell.length_c   1.000
_cell.angle_alpha   90.00
_cell.angle_beta   90.00
_cell.angle_gamma   90.00
#
_symmetry.space_group_name_H-M   'P 1'
#
loop_
_entity.id
_entity.type
_entity.pdbx_description
1 polymer ?
#
loop_
_entity_poly.entity_id
_entity_poly.type
_entity_poly.pdbx_seq_one_letter_code
_entity_poly.pdbx_strand_id
1 'polypeptide(L)'
;MAVTLAGAALILVNACSGSSDISQKNPNYYSAKLRDGTISGTYNPVGYDADLVKSQIKAYCVDMRLGGYSEAPTEGGLMAFGATCATGANLSSGFMEVERLFNGEFSVEIAGI
;
A
#
# COMPACT_ATOMS: atom_id res chain seq x y z
N MET A 1 41.34 6.15 -15.80
CA MET A 1 40.07 6.91 -15.93
C MET A 1 39.06 5.93 -16.50
N ALA A 2 38.24 5.32 -15.63
CA ALA A 2 36.80 5.59 -15.46
C ALA A 2 36.01 5.05 -16.69
N VAL A 3 34.93 4.28 -16.58
CA VAL A 3 33.84 4.28 -15.61
C VAL A 3 33.22 2.88 -15.56
N THR A 4 32.95 2.40 -14.35
CA THR A 4 32.14 1.20 -14.06
C THR A 4 30.67 1.54 -14.28
N LEU A 5 30.02 0.95 -15.29
CA LEU A 5 28.56 0.96 -15.40
C LEU A 5 27.99 -0.27 -14.68
N ALA A 6 27.75 -0.14 -13.38
CA ALA A 6 26.86 -1.02 -12.65
C ALA A 6 25.42 -0.67 -13.05
N GLY A 7 24.94 -1.30 -14.12
CA GLY A 7 23.56 -1.16 -14.61
C GLY A 7 22.59 -1.73 -13.58
N ALA A 8 21.67 -0.88 -13.13
CA ALA A 8 20.62 -1.19 -12.18
C ALA A 8 19.84 -2.44 -12.62
N ALA A 9 19.90 -3.50 -11.80
CA ALA A 9 18.98 -4.61 -11.88
C ALA A 9 17.60 -4.11 -11.46
N LEU A 10 16.74 -3.84 -12.44
CA LEU A 10 15.30 -3.75 -12.25
C LEU A 10 14.82 -5.12 -11.78
N ILE A 11 14.68 -5.26 -10.46
CA ILE A 11 14.06 -6.43 -9.86
C ILE A 11 12.62 -6.46 -10.33
N LEU A 12 12.32 -7.42 -11.20
CA LEU A 12 10.98 -7.83 -11.59
C LEU A 12 10.17 -8.04 -10.32
N VAL A 13 9.26 -7.10 -10.04
CA VAL A 13 8.27 -7.26 -8.99
C VAL A 13 7.34 -8.36 -9.48
N ASN A 14 7.61 -9.61 -9.07
CA ASN A 14 6.67 -10.71 -9.24
C ASN A 14 5.34 -10.25 -8.64
N ALA A 15 4.38 -9.97 -9.52
CA ALA A 15 2.98 -9.81 -9.19
C ALA A 15 2.52 -11.09 -8.50
N CYS A 16 2.62 -11.10 -7.16
CA CYS A 16 1.88 -12.04 -6.35
C CYS A 16 0.40 -11.71 -6.53
N SER A 17 -0.24 -12.43 -7.45
CA SER A 17 -1.69 -12.57 -7.53
C SER A 17 -2.23 -12.90 -6.15
N GLY A 18 -3.05 -12.01 -5.60
CA GLY A 18 -3.66 -12.24 -4.29
C GLY A 18 -4.67 -11.18 -3.93
N SER A 19 -4.43 -9.91 -4.27
CA SER A 19 -5.29 -8.83 -3.78
C SER A 19 -5.62 -7.72 -4.79
N SER A 20 -4.86 -7.58 -5.87
CA SER A 20 -5.16 -6.63 -6.95
C SER A 20 -6.47 -6.94 -7.68
N ASP A 21 -6.78 -8.23 -7.86
CA ASP A 21 -7.99 -8.67 -8.57
C ASP A 21 -9.26 -8.33 -7.79
N ILE A 22 -9.19 -8.31 -6.46
CA ILE A 22 -10.30 -7.91 -5.59
C ILE A 22 -10.50 -6.39 -5.71
N SER A 23 -9.44 -5.59 -5.59
CA SER A 23 -9.52 -4.13 -5.75
C SER A 23 -10.05 -3.72 -7.13
N GLN A 24 -9.76 -4.49 -8.20
CA GLN A 24 -10.34 -4.24 -9.53
C GLN A 24 -11.85 -4.46 -9.57
N LYS A 25 -12.34 -5.54 -8.94
CA LYS A 25 -13.75 -5.94 -9.00
C LYS A 25 -14.60 -5.24 -7.94
N ASN A 26 -14.00 -4.84 -6.82
CA ASN A 26 -14.64 -4.18 -5.71
C ASN A 26 -13.95 -2.82 -5.45
N PRO A 27 -14.50 -1.69 -5.95
CA PRO A 27 -13.90 -0.38 -5.73
C PRO A 27 -13.91 0.03 -4.26
N ASN A 28 -14.71 -0.63 -3.42
CA ASN A 28 -14.75 -0.41 -1.98
C ASN A 28 -13.68 -1.21 -1.22
N TYR A 29 -12.81 -1.95 -1.89
CA TYR A 29 -11.74 -2.72 -1.27
C TYR A 29 -10.35 -2.24 -1.70
N TYR A 30 -9.41 -2.25 -0.75
CA TYR A 30 -7.99 -2.31 -1.06
C TYR A 30 -7.22 -3.12 -0.03
N SER A 31 -5.98 -3.46 -0.37
CA SER A 31 -5.08 -4.15 0.56
C SER A 31 -3.69 -3.54 0.52
N ALA A 32 -2.94 -3.76 1.60
CA ALA A 32 -1.55 -3.37 1.71
C ALA A 32 -0.73 -4.41 2.46
N LYS A 33 0.54 -4.50 2.11
CA LYS A 33 1.55 -5.25 2.84
C LYS A 33 2.34 -4.29 3.72
N LEU A 34 2.53 -4.69 4.96
CA LEU A 34 3.38 -4.01 5.93
C LEU A 34 4.65 -4.82 6.08
N ARG A 35 5.80 -4.17 5.96
CA ARG A 35 7.11 -4.80 6.16
C ARG A 35 8.14 -3.77 6.55
N ASP A 36 8.74 -3.95 7.73
CA ASP A 36 9.89 -3.19 8.21
C ASP A 36 9.69 -1.66 8.10
N GLY A 37 8.52 -1.16 8.53
CA GLY A 37 8.18 0.26 8.47
C GLY A 37 7.78 0.78 7.09
N THR A 38 7.71 -0.09 6.08
CA THR A 38 7.21 0.21 4.73
C THR A 38 5.80 -0.37 4.56
N ILE A 39 4.93 0.38 3.88
CA ILE A 39 3.57 -0.03 3.55
C ILE A 39 3.40 0.08 2.04
N SER A 40 2.97 -0.97 1.36
CA SER A 40 2.73 -0.93 -0.09
C SER A 40 1.47 -1.70 -0.47
N GLY A 41 0.74 -1.21 -1.47
CA GLY A 41 -0.53 -1.80 -1.84
C GLY A 41 -1.07 -1.25 -3.15
N THR A 42 -2.30 -1.64 -3.47
CA THR A 42 -3.03 -1.13 -4.62
C THR A 42 -4.48 -0.84 -4.22
N TYR A 43 -5.01 0.31 -4.65
CA TYR A 43 -6.41 0.67 -4.45
C TYR A 43 -7.07 1.08 -5.76
N ASN A 44 -8.40 1.03 -5.77
CA ASN A 44 -9.19 1.48 -6.91
C ASN A 44 -9.53 2.98 -6.76
N PRO A 45 -9.08 3.85 -7.68
CA PRO A 45 -9.31 5.30 -7.59
C PRO A 45 -10.78 5.71 -7.73
N VAL A 46 -11.68 4.78 -8.07
CA VAL A 46 -13.13 5.02 -8.10
C VAL A 46 -13.73 5.07 -6.68
N GLY A 47 -13.20 4.29 -5.72
CA GLY A 47 -13.73 4.21 -4.35
C GLY A 47 -12.82 4.80 -3.27
N TYR A 48 -11.56 5.05 -3.60
CA TYR A 48 -10.54 5.61 -2.72
C TYR A 48 -9.76 6.72 -3.41
N ASP A 49 -9.33 7.71 -2.62
CA ASP A 49 -8.35 8.71 -3.03
C ASP A 49 -7.09 8.61 -2.15
N ALA A 50 -6.03 9.27 -2.60
CA ALA A 50 -4.74 9.26 -1.93
C ALA A 50 -4.80 9.76 -0.47
N ASP A 51 -5.65 10.75 -0.17
CA ASP A 51 -5.69 11.36 1.15
C ASP A 51 -6.42 10.47 2.16
N LEU A 52 -7.48 9.79 1.72
CA LEU A 52 -8.14 8.74 2.48
C LEU A 52 -7.17 7.58 2.77
N VAL A 53 -6.47 7.08 1.74
CA VAL A 53 -5.50 5.99 1.90
C VAL A 53 -4.40 6.39 2.86
N LYS A 54 -3.79 7.58 2.71
CA LYS A 54 -2.81 8.13 3.68
C LYS A 54 -3.37 8.18 5.10
N SER A 55 -4.62 8.64 5.25
CA SER A 55 -5.26 8.76 6.56
C SER A 55 -5.49 7.41 7.23
N GLN A 56 -5.74 6.35 6.46
CA GLN A 56 -5.88 5.00 6.97
C GLN A 56 -4.52 4.38 7.30
N ILE A 57 -3.55 4.46 6.38
CA ILE A 57 -2.24 3.81 6.59
C ILE A 57 -1.37 4.50 7.65
N LYS A 58 -1.57 5.80 7.91
CA LYS A 58 -0.82 6.47 8.99
C LYS A 58 -1.13 5.90 10.37
N ALA A 59 -2.31 5.31 10.59
CA ALA A 59 -2.66 4.67 11.87
C ALA A 59 -1.71 3.53 12.25
N TYR A 60 -0.96 3.01 11.28
CA TYR A 60 0.02 1.94 11.46
C TYR A 60 1.43 2.45 11.75
N CYS A 61 1.66 3.74 11.59
CA CYS A 61 2.91 4.36 11.95
C CYS A 61 2.89 4.76 13.41
N VAL A 62 4.05 4.63 14.06
CA VAL A 62 4.28 5.26 15.36
C VAL A 62 3.99 6.76 15.23
N ASP A 63 3.30 7.33 16.22
CA ASP A 63 2.84 8.72 16.26
C ASP A 63 1.95 9.16 15.08
N MET A 64 1.37 8.21 14.35
CA MET A 64 0.54 8.44 13.16
C MET A 64 1.25 9.25 12.06
N ARG A 65 2.57 9.11 11.92
CA ARG A 65 3.37 9.94 11.03
C ARG A 65 4.02 9.15 9.88
N LEU A 66 3.65 9.52 8.65
CA LEU A 66 4.32 9.04 7.45
C LEU A 66 5.67 9.76 7.26
N GLY A 67 6.67 9.01 6.83
CA GLY A 67 7.97 9.51 6.37
C GLY A 67 7.97 9.82 4.88
N GLY A 68 7.14 9.13 4.09
CA GLY A 68 6.98 9.35 2.66
C GLY A 68 5.75 8.63 2.12
N TYR A 69 5.29 9.09 0.95
CA TYR A 69 4.17 8.52 0.22
C TYR A 69 4.36 8.74 -1.28
N SER A 70 4.13 7.72 -2.09
CA SER A 70 4.18 7.79 -3.55
C SER A 70 3.11 6.90 -4.17
N GLU A 71 2.67 7.27 -5.37
CA GLU A 71 1.66 6.54 -6.14
C GLU A 71 2.06 6.44 -7.60
N ALA A 72 1.62 5.36 -8.24
CA ALA A 72 1.75 5.18 -9.68
C ALA A 72 0.50 4.46 -10.21
N PRO A 73 -0.03 4.87 -11.37
CA PRO A 73 -1.08 4.11 -12.04
C PRO A 73 -0.55 2.75 -12.50
N THR A 74 -1.45 1.76 -12.52
CA THR A 74 -1.20 0.41 -13.02
C THR A 74 -1.96 0.15 -14.32
N GLU A 75 -1.55 -0.86 -15.10
CA GLU A 75 -2.21 -1.22 -16.36
C GLU A 75 -3.69 -1.63 -16.17
N GLY A 76 -4.12 -1.97 -14.95
CA GLY A 76 -5.48 -2.37 -14.61
C GLY A 76 -6.38 -1.27 -14.06
N GLY A 77 -6.01 0.00 -14.23
CA GLY A 77 -6.78 1.15 -13.72
C GLY A 77 -6.77 1.32 -12.20
N LEU A 78 -5.93 0.55 -11.49
CA LEU A 78 -5.66 0.77 -10.07
C LEU A 78 -4.54 1.79 -9.87
N MET A 79 -4.46 2.32 -8.66
CA MET A 79 -3.31 3.06 -8.16
C MET A 79 -2.48 2.15 -7.25
N ALA A 80 -1.24 1.89 -7.64
CA ALA A 80 -0.24 1.32 -6.74
C ALA A 80 0.32 2.43 -5.85
N PHE A 81 0.50 2.14 -4.57
CA PHE A 81 1.08 3.09 -3.63
C PHE A 81 2.21 2.46 -2.80
N GLY A 82 3.12 3.31 -2.35
CA GLY A 82 4.15 2.99 -1.38
C GLY A 82 4.25 4.09 -0.34
N ALA A 83 4.47 3.72 0.91
CA ALA A 83 4.62 4.63 2.02
C ALA A 83 5.67 4.12 3.00
N THR A 84 6.27 5.03 3.75
CA THR A 84 7.15 4.71 4.87
C THR A 84 6.65 5.39 6.14
N CYS A 85 6.88 4.79 7.30
CA CYS A 85 6.64 5.42 8.58
C CYS A 85 7.86 6.22 9.04
N ALA A 86 7.65 7.42 9.57
CA ALA A 86 8.76 8.32 9.91
C ALA A 86 9.62 7.82 11.08
N THR A 87 8.99 7.18 12.06
CA THR A 87 9.61 6.70 13.31
C THR A 87 9.50 5.19 13.50
N GLY A 88 9.01 4.47 12.48
CA GLY A 88 8.73 3.03 12.53
C GLY A 88 7.23 2.71 12.49
N ALA A 89 6.90 1.43 12.28
CA ALA A 89 5.53 0.93 12.27
C ALA A 89 5.19 0.23 13.59
N ASN A 90 3.90 0.23 13.96
CA ASN A 90 3.36 -0.47 15.13
C ASN A 90 3.42 -2.00 14.96
N LEU A 91 3.63 -2.48 13.74
CA LEU A 91 3.79 -3.89 13.37
C LEU A 91 5.06 -4.05 12.53
N SER A 92 5.86 -5.09 12.80
CA SER A 92 7.04 -5.42 12.00
C SER A 92 6.66 -5.90 10.59
N SER A 93 5.60 -6.69 10.51
CA SER A 93 5.12 -7.33 9.30
C SER A 93 3.63 -7.63 9.38
N GLY A 94 2.94 -7.59 8.24
CA GLY A 94 1.53 -7.93 8.18
C GLY A 94 0.87 -7.67 6.85
N PHE A 95 -0.40 -8.07 6.76
CA PHE A 95 -1.30 -7.74 5.66
C PHE A 95 -2.47 -6.95 6.22
N MET A 96 -2.79 -5.83 5.57
CA MET A 96 -3.94 -5.00 5.88
C MET A 96 -4.93 -5.12 4.74
N GLU A 97 -6.19 -5.32 5.09
CA GLU A 97 -7.32 -5.29 4.18
C GLU A 97 -8.29 -4.21 4.66
N VAL A 98 -8.74 -3.38 3.74
CA VAL A 98 -9.66 -2.28 4.03
C VAL A 98 -10.84 -2.36 3.10
N GLU A 99 -12.03 -2.41 3.68
CA GLU A 99 -13.29 -2.42 2.96
C GLU A 99 -14.23 -1.33 3.46
N ARG A 100 -14.79 -0.54 2.55
CA ARG A 100 -15.86 0.41 2.86
C ARG A 100 -17.19 -0.32 2.90
N LEU A 101 -17.85 -0.28 4.05
CA LEU A 101 -19.16 -0.87 4.30
C LEU A 101 -20.29 0.02 3.77
N PHE A 102 -21.48 -0.56 3.58
CA PHE A 102 -22.65 0.14 3.01
C PHE A 102 -23.14 1.33 3.84
N ASN A 103 -22.83 1.37 5.13
CA ASN A 103 -23.14 2.47 6.04
C ASN A 103 -22.09 3.60 6.01
N GLY A 104 -21.07 3.49 5.16
CA GLY A 104 -19.98 4.46 5.06
C GLY A 104 -18.83 4.25 6.05
N GLU A 105 -18.94 3.27 6.96
CA GLU A 105 -17.86 2.86 7.84
C GLU A 105 -16.81 2.04 7.08
N PHE A 106 -15.66 1.84 7.71
CA PHE A 106 -14.59 1.00 7.16
C PHE A 106 -14.37 -0.21 8.06
N SER A 107 -14.40 -1.40 7.46
CA SER A 107 -13.80 -2.59 8.05
C SER A 107 -12.32 -2.58 7.74
N VAL A 108 -11.50 -2.79 8.77
CA VAL A 108 -10.05 -2.85 8.65
C VAL A 108 -9.58 -4.12 9.34
N GLU A 109 -9.08 -5.05 8.54
CA GLU A 109 -8.55 -6.32 9.03
C GLU A 109 -7.04 -6.34 8.88
N ILE A 110 -6.35 -6.82 9.92
CA ILE A 110 -4.89 -6.86 9.96
C ILE A 110 -4.46 -8.24 10.41
N ALA A 111 -3.80 -8.96 9.52
CA ALA A 111 -3.12 -10.21 9.84
C ALA A 111 -1.64 -9.94 10.10
N GLY A 112 -1.24 -10.01 11.37
CA GLY A 112 0.16 -10.01 11.77
C GLY A 112 0.82 -11.35 11.44
N ILE A 113 2.07 -11.31 10.96
CA ILE A 113 2.92 -12.48 10.69
C ILE A 113 4.25 -12.35 11.43
#